data_AF-A0A318Y1Q3-F1
#
_entry.id   AF-A0A318Y1Q3-F1
#
_cell.length_a   1.000
_cell.length_b   1.000
_cell.length_c   1.000
_cell.angle_alpha   90.00
_cell.angle_beta   90.00
_cell.angle_gamma   90.00
#
_symmetry.space_group_name_H-M   'P 1'
#
loop_
_entity.id
_entity.type
_entity.pdbx_description
1 polymer ?
#
loop_
_entity_poly.entity_id
_entity_poly.type
_entity_poly.pdbx_seq_one_letter_code
_entity_poly.pdbx_strand_id
1 'polypeptide(L)'
;AAAHFRSKEVVQALPDAGAQVNTQGGYHGNALQAAAMYGRVCLVQMLLNAGADVNARGGIYGNALTAATRRKNTEVVNILLQAGAKDD
;
A
#
# COMPACT_ATOMS: atom_id res chain seq x y z
N ALA A 1 -38.54 5.53 -30.57
CA ALA A 1 -37.64 4.50 -31.11
C ALA A 1 -36.46 4.33 -30.15
N ALA A 2 -36.18 3.10 -29.75
CA ALA A 2 -35.17 2.71 -28.78
C ALA A 2 -33.80 2.48 -29.44
N ALA A 3 -32.72 2.71 -28.69
CA ALA A 3 -31.44 1.99 -28.69
C ALA A 3 -30.51 2.73 -27.70
N HIS A 4 -30.42 2.39 -26.42
CA HIS A 4 -29.83 1.16 -25.88
C HIS A 4 -28.42 0.84 -26.43
N PHE A 5 -27.50 1.81 -26.33
CA PHE A 5 -26.06 1.54 -26.41
C PHE A 5 -25.38 1.84 -25.08
N ARG A 6 -25.44 0.80 -24.23
CA ARG A 6 -24.33 0.27 -23.45
C ARG A 6 -23.64 1.21 -22.46
N SER A 7 -24.32 1.42 -21.33
CA SER A 7 -23.68 1.51 -20.01
C SER A 7 -22.98 0.18 -19.59
N LYS A 8 -22.16 -0.40 -20.48
CA LYS A 8 -21.39 -1.64 -20.22
C LYS A 8 -19.92 -1.55 -20.60
N GLU A 9 -19.46 -0.48 -21.26
CA GLU A 9 -18.05 -0.33 -21.66
C GLU A 9 -17.25 0.67 -20.80
N VAL A 10 -17.82 1.22 -19.71
CA VAL A 10 -17.06 2.05 -18.74
C VAL A 10 -16.26 1.19 -17.74
N VAL A 11 -16.32 -0.14 -17.85
CA VAL A 11 -15.64 -1.08 -16.93
C VAL A 11 -14.22 -1.47 -17.41
N GLN A 12 -13.75 -0.98 -18.56
CA GLN A 12 -12.44 -1.38 -19.12
C GLN A 12 -11.38 -0.26 -19.18
N ALA A 13 -11.48 0.76 -18.33
CA ALA A 13 -10.48 1.83 -18.25
C ALA A 13 -10.09 2.17 -16.81
N LEU A 14 -9.85 1.16 -15.98
CA LEU A 14 -8.92 1.29 -14.84
C LEU A 14 -7.61 0.63 -15.29
N PRO A 15 -6.70 1.37 -15.95
CA PRO A 15 -5.38 0.82 -16.22
C PRO A 15 -4.72 0.52 -14.88
N ASP A 16 -4.24 -0.71 -14.73
CA ASP A 16 -3.13 -1.07 -13.87
C ASP A 16 -3.13 -0.41 -12.48
N ALA A 17 -4.02 -0.86 -11.58
CA ALA A 17 -3.86 -0.59 -10.16
C ALA A 17 -2.57 -1.22 -9.55
N GLY A 18 -1.74 -1.87 -10.39
CA GLY A 18 -0.36 -2.27 -10.09
C GLY A 18 0.70 -1.27 -10.56
N ALA A 19 0.35 -0.21 -11.30
CA ALA A 19 1.28 0.82 -11.70
C ALA A 19 1.57 1.74 -10.51
N GLN A 20 2.72 1.51 -9.86
CA GLN A 20 3.36 2.38 -8.87
C GLN A 20 2.99 2.17 -7.39
N VAL A 21 2.51 1.00 -6.99
CA VAL A 21 2.38 0.68 -5.54
C VAL A 21 3.72 0.82 -4.79
N ASN A 22 4.82 0.53 -5.49
CA ASN A 22 6.19 0.61 -4.97
C ASN A 22 6.92 1.91 -5.31
N THR A 23 6.26 2.94 -5.87
CA THR A 23 7.00 4.17 -6.16
C THR A 23 7.59 4.76 -4.91
N GLN A 24 8.89 4.98 -5.00
CA GLN A 24 9.63 5.66 -3.97
C GLN A 24 9.56 7.17 -4.22
N GLY A 25 9.16 7.94 -3.21
CA GLY A 25 9.04 9.38 -3.32
C GLY A 25 8.50 10.05 -2.06
N GLY A 26 8.89 11.31 -1.87
CA GLY A 26 8.46 12.13 -0.75
C GLY A 26 9.08 11.74 0.60
N TYR A 27 8.61 12.41 1.65
CA TYR A 27 9.17 12.30 3.02
C TYR A 27 9.08 10.88 3.61
N HIS A 28 8.08 10.12 3.20
CA HIS A 28 7.79 8.79 3.73
C HIS A 28 8.35 7.65 2.91
N GLY A 29 9.20 7.89 1.90
CA GLY A 29 9.84 6.81 1.17
C GLY A 29 8.93 6.10 0.18
N ASN A 30 7.89 5.39 0.65
CA ASN A 30 6.90 4.71 -0.19
C ASN A 30 5.50 4.74 0.45
N ALA A 31 4.48 4.35 -0.32
CA ALA A 31 3.08 4.38 0.12
C ALA A 31 2.83 3.47 1.34
N LEU A 32 3.47 2.30 1.39
CA LEU A 32 3.32 1.34 2.49
C LEU A 32 3.88 1.89 3.80
N GLN A 33 5.01 2.58 3.76
CA GLN A 33 5.64 3.23 4.90
C GLN A 33 4.79 4.41 5.42
N ALA A 34 4.18 5.21 4.54
CA ALA A 34 3.23 6.23 4.92
C ALA A 34 1.99 5.63 5.61
N ALA A 35 1.38 4.62 4.99
CA ALA A 35 0.21 3.93 5.55
C ALA A 35 0.52 3.33 6.93
N ALA A 36 1.71 2.75 7.09
CA ALA A 36 2.16 2.14 8.33
C ALA A 36 2.39 3.16 9.46
N MET A 37 3.02 4.30 9.14
CA MET A 37 3.21 5.41 10.06
C MET A 37 1.88 5.96 10.59
N TYR A 38 0.88 6.13 9.72
CA TYR A 38 -0.42 6.67 10.10
C TYR A 38 -1.38 5.61 10.66
N GLY A 39 -0.96 4.35 10.81
CA GLY A 39 -1.80 3.28 11.36
C GLY A 39 -2.98 2.93 10.47
N ARG A 40 -2.88 3.16 9.15
CA ARG A 40 -3.98 2.98 8.20
C ARG A 40 -4.12 1.50 7.81
N VAL A 41 -4.66 0.68 8.70
CA VAL A 41 -4.81 -0.78 8.56
C VAL A 41 -5.38 -1.18 7.19
N CYS A 42 -6.54 -0.63 6.80
CA CYS A 42 -7.16 -0.96 5.52
C CYS A 42 -6.27 -0.62 4.32
N LEU A 43 -5.54 0.51 4.39
CA LEU A 43 -4.66 0.94 3.32
C LEU A 43 -3.41 0.06 3.24
N VAL A 44 -2.85 -0.36 4.38
CA VAL A 44 -1.74 -1.32 4.43
C VAL A 44 -2.16 -2.63 3.75
N GLN A 45 -3.34 -3.17 4.08
CA GLN A 45 -3.81 -4.40 3.47
C GLN A 45 -4.07 -4.25 1.96
N MET A 46 -4.65 -3.13 1.54
CA MET A 46 -4.86 -2.84 0.12
C MET A 46 -3.54 -2.77 -0.65
N LEU A 47 -2.53 -2.10 -0.11
CA LEU A 47 -1.21 -1.98 -0.74
C LEU A 47 -0.51 -3.34 -0.84
N LEU A 48 -0.54 -4.15 0.22
CA LEU A 48 0.02 -5.50 0.19
C LEU A 48 -0.70 -6.39 -0.83
N ASN A 49 -2.03 -6.34 -0.88
CA ASN A 49 -2.82 -7.08 -1.88
C ASN A 49 -2.54 -6.61 -3.32
N ALA A 50 -2.15 -5.34 -3.48
CA ALA A 50 -1.76 -4.78 -4.78
C ALA A 50 -0.28 -5.05 -5.14
N GLY A 51 0.45 -5.84 -4.34
CA GLY A 51 1.83 -6.23 -4.62
C GLY A 51 2.89 -5.24 -4.11
N ALA A 52 2.57 -4.46 -3.08
CA ALA A 52 3.59 -3.67 -2.38
C ALA A 52 4.71 -4.58 -1.87
N ASP A 53 5.95 -4.20 -2.12
CA ASP A 53 7.10 -4.84 -1.49
C ASP A 53 7.10 -4.47 -0.01
N VAL A 54 6.76 -5.45 0.83
CA VAL A 54 6.69 -5.32 2.28
C VAL A 54 8.01 -4.87 2.90
N ASN A 55 9.14 -5.18 2.25
CA ASN A 55 10.49 -4.83 2.69
C ASN A 55 11.05 -3.62 1.94
N ALA A 56 10.23 -2.91 1.16
CA ALA A 56 10.64 -1.73 0.43
C ALA A 56 11.27 -0.71 1.39
N ARG A 57 12.53 -0.35 1.09
CA ARG A 57 13.28 0.61 1.88
C ARG A 57 13.07 2.04 1.38
N GLY A 58 13.25 3.01 2.27
CA GLY A 58 13.19 4.43 1.95
C GLY A 58 12.75 5.28 3.14
N GLY A 59 12.57 6.57 2.86
CA GLY A 59 12.01 7.53 3.81
C GLY A 59 12.81 7.65 5.11
N ILE A 60 12.25 8.37 6.07
CA ILE A 60 12.92 8.62 7.35
C ILE A 60 12.95 7.41 8.30
N TYR A 61 12.09 6.40 8.08
CA TYR A 61 11.99 5.24 8.97
C TYR A 61 12.69 3.99 8.41
N GLY A 62 13.31 4.06 7.24
CA GLY A 62 13.96 2.90 6.61
C GLY A 62 12.98 1.95 5.95
N ASN A 63 11.95 1.45 6.64
CA ASN A 63 10.91 0.56 6.09
C ASN A 63 9.54 0.79 6.76
N ALA A 64 8.49 0.10 6.28
CA ALA A 64 7.14 0.20 6.81
C ALA A 64 7.01 -0.38 8.24
N LEU A 65 7.73 -1.47 8.54
CA LEU A 65 7.72 -2.11 9.85
C LEU A 65 8.24 -1.17 10.94
N THR A 66 9.39 -0.55 10.71
CA THR A 66 9.98 0.45 11.61
C THR A 66 9.05 1.66 11.80
N ALA A 67 8.38 2.11 10.74
CA ALA A 67 7.41 3.21 10.84
C ALA A 67 6.23 2.86 11.75
N ALA A 68 5.66 1.65 11.61
CA ALA A 68 4.58 1.17 12.47
C ALA A 68 5.04 0.99 13.93
N THR A 69 6.23 0.41 14.14
CA THR A 69 6.81 0.17 15.48
C THR A 69 7.05 1.47 16.22
N ARG A 70 7.64 2.50 15.57
CA ARG A 70 7.85 3.82 16.19
C ARG A 70 6.55 4.52 16.59
N ARG A 71 5.45 4.20 15.90
CA ARG A 71 4.12 4.74 16.17
C ARG A 71 3.30 3.86 17.11
N LYS A 72 3.85 2.72 17.55
CA LYS A 72 3.19 1.73 18.43
C LYS A 72 1.89 1.20 17.83
N ASN A 73 1.83 1.09 16.49
CA ASN A 73 0.67 0.58 15.76
C ASN A 73 0.72 -0.95 15.69
N THR A 74 0.44 -1.64 16.80
CA THR A 74 0.60 -3.10 16.93
C THR A 74 -0.15 -3.90 15.87
N GLU A 75 -1.35 -3.45 15.48
CA GLU A 75 -2.13 -4.12 14.43
C GLU A 75 -1.42 -4.09 13.08
N VAL A 76 -0.89 -2.93 12.69
CA VAL A 76 -0.10 -2.79 11.45
C VAL A 76 1.18 -3.59 11.53
N VAL A 77 1.87 -3.60 12.68
CA VAL A 77 3.07 -4.43 12.89
C VAL A 77 2.74 -5.90 12.62
N ASN A 78 1.66 -6.41 13.19
CA ASN A 78 1.24 -7.81 12.97
C ASN A 78 0.94 -8.10 11.50
N ILE A 79 0.24 -7.20 10.80
CA ILE A 79 -0.07 -7.37 9.37
C ILE A 79 1.21 -7.41 8.53
N LEU A 80 2.16 -6.50 8.80
CA LEU A 80 3.43 -6.45 8.08
C LEU A 80 4.27 -7.72 8.35
N LEU A 81 4.34 -8.20 9.59
CA LEU A 81 5.02 -9.45 9.94
C LEU A 81 4.38 -10.66 9.26
N GLN A 82 3.04 -10.73 9.23
CA GLN A 82 2.30 -11.78 8.51
C GLN A 82 2.56 -11.73 7.00
N ALA A 83 2.80 -10.55 6.45
CA ALA A 83 3.18 -10.35 5.05
C ALA A 83 4.67 -10.61 4.77
N GLY A 84 5.46 -11.00 5.77
CA GLY A 84 6.89 -11.33 5.61
C GLY A 84 7.84 -10.14 5.72
N ALA A 85 7.43 -9.06 6.41
CA ALA A 85 8.34 -7.99 6.79
C ALA A 85 9.49 -8.52 7.66
N LYS A 86 10.70 -8.06 7.38
CA LYS A 86 11.91 -8.43 8.13
C LYS A 86 12.36 -7.28 9.04
N ASP A 87 12.78 -7.65 10.24
CA ASP A 87 13.55 -6.79 11.13
C ASP A 87 15.01 -6.81 10.65
N ASP A 88 15.36 -5.90 9.74
CA ASP A 88 16.72 -5.69 9.24
C ASP A 88 17.47 -4.59 10.01
#